data_AF-A0AAP5Z249-F1
#
_entry.id   AF-A0AAP5Z249-F1
#
_cell.length_a   1.000
_cell.length_b   1.000
_cell.length_c   1.000
_cell.angle_alpha   90.00
_cell.angle_beta   90.00
_cell.angle_gamma   90.00
#
_symmetry.space_group_name_H-M   'P 1'
#
loop_
_entity.id
_entity.type
_entity.pdbx_description
1 polymer ?
#
loop_
_entity_poly.entity_id
_entity_poly.type
_entity_poly.pdbx_seq_one_letter_code
_entity_poly.pdbx_strand_id
1 'polypeptide(L)'
;SLESQVNKPLFDRIGRHVYLNTEGKKYYRKVAPALEQIVDATEALMHDQNSQRITLNMVNSLALHWWIPRMPRLQAYAPQLDVRLSNLSGRFNLEQEGVDAALVHGNTEEWQDYYCEKLSEDELVLVCSPDLIDHSNPVNLSDILKTYPLIEVTNERRKHDWQVWSDAIGVARPKNKKPITFNMSIQAVQATTRRLG
;
A
#
# COMPACT_ATOMS: atom_id res chain seq x y z
N SER A 1 -11.08 31.14 12.99
CA SER A 1 -10.47 30.00 12.27
C SER A 1 -11.47 28.84 12.28
N LEU A 2 -11.20 27.75 11.56
CA LEU A 2 -12.03 26.54 11.64
C LEU A 2 -12.18 26.04 13.09
N GLU A 3 -11.10 26.09 13.88
CA GLU A 3 -11.10 25.73 15.31
C GLU A 3 -12.09 26.59 16.13
N SER A 4 -12.23 27.88 15.81
CA SER A 4 -13.22 28.77 16.42
C SER A 4 -14.66 28.37 16.05
N GLN A 5 -14.88 27.92 14.82
CA GLN A 5 -16.21 27.55 14.32
C GLN A 5 -16.70 26.22 14.91
N VAL A 6 -15.80 25.25 15.10
CA VAL A 6 -16.14 23.93 15.68
C VAL A 6 -15.95 23.88 17.20
N ASN A 7 -15.51 24.98 17.80
CA ASN A 7 -15.20 25.12 19.23
C ASN A 7 -14.31 23.99 19.78
N LYS A 8 -13.31 23.57 18.99
CA LYS A 8 -12.33 22.54 19.35
C LYS A 8 -10.97 22.86 18.74
N PRO A 9 -9.87 22.66 19.49
CA PRO A 9 -8.55 22.68 18.88
C PRO A 9 -8.42 21.49 17.93
N LEU A 10 -7.85 21.72 16.75
CA LEU A 10 -7.55 20.69 15.75
C LEU A 10 -6.05 20.45 15.60
N PHE A 11 -5.23 21.36 16.15
CA PHE A 11 -3.77 21.29 16.05
C PHE A 11 -3.08 21.32 17.41
N ASP A 12 -2.01 20.52 17.54
CA ASP A 12 -1.04 20.60 18.62
C ASP A 12 0.18 21.41 18.14
N ARG A 13 0.67 22.32 18.99
CA ARG A 13 1.84 23.17 18.70
C ARG A 13 3.00 22.78 19.61
N ILE A 14 4.06 22.19 19.04
CA ILE A 14 5.25 21.75 19.77
C ILE A 14 6.47 22.49 19.20
N GLY A 15 6.96 23.48 19.95
CA GLY A 15 8.03 24.37 19.49
C GLY A 15 7.60 25.16 18.26
N ARG A 16 8.32 24.99 17.14
CA ARG A 16 8.02 25.62 15.84
C ARG A 16 7.17 24.75 14.90
N HIS A 17 6.75 23.56 15.34
CA HIS A 17 6.02 22.62 14.52
C HIS A 17 4.54 22.57 14.90
N VAL A 18 3.67 22.35 13.91
CA VAL A 18 2.23 22.22 14.06
C VAL A 18 1.80 20.85 13.55
N TYR A 19 1.07 20.10 14.37
CA TYR A 19 0.60 18.76 14.05
C TYR A 19 -0.92 18.69 14.20
N LEU A 20 -1.60 17.87 13.41
CA LEU A 20 -3.01 17.55 13.67
C LEU A 20 -3.13 16.74 14.96
N ASN A 21 -3.99 17.19 15.87
CA ASN A 21 -4.36 16.42 17.05
C ASN A 21 -5.37 15.30 16.68
N THR A 22 -5.84 14.54 17.67
CA THR A 22 -6.78 13.43 17.43
C THR A 22 -8.06 13.86 16.73
N GLU A 23 -8.64 15.00 17.09
CA GLU A 23 -9.87 15.52 16.48
C GLU A 23 -9.58 16.08 15.08
N GLY A 24 -8.44 16.77 14.90
CA GLY A 24 -7.94 17.22 13.59
C GLY A 24 -7.74 16.09 12.60
N LYS A 25 -7.17 14.96 13.04
CA LYS A 25 -7.01 13.75 12.20
C LYS A 25 -8.37 13.15 11.80
N LYS A 26 -9.34 13.09 12.72
CA LYS A 26 -10.69 12.59 12.43
C LYS A 26 -11.41 13.48 11.42
N TYR A 27 -11.31 14.81 11.59
CA TYR A 27 -11.89 15.77 10.66
C TYR A 27 -11.23 15.70 9.28
N TYR A 28 -9.90 15.69 9.24
CA TYR A 28 -9.11 15.57 8.00
C TYR A 28 -9.53 14.34 7.19
N ARG A 29 -9.65 13.17 7.82
CA ARG A 29 -10.08 11.93 7.13
C ARG A 29 -11.45 12.05 6.45
N LYS A 30 -12.34 12.89 6.95
CA LYS A 30 -13.66 13.09 6.35
C LYS A 30 -13.68 14.17 5.28
N VAL A 31 -12.86 15.20 5.42
CA VAL A 31 -12.92 16.40 4.57
C VAL A 31 -11.91 16.37 3.43
N ALA A 32 -10.74 15.75 3.61
CA ALA A 32 -9.73 15.66 2.56
C ALA A 32 -10.28 15.02 1.26
N PRO A 33 -11.00 13.88 1.30
CA PRO A 33 -11.55 13.30 0.07
C PRO A 33 -12.59 14.19 -0.61
N ALA A 34 -13.42 14.89 0.17
CA ALA A 34 -14.43 15.81 -0.39
C ALA A 34 -13.79 17.03 -1.06
N LEU A 35 -12.70 17.56 -0.50
CA LEU A 35 -11.94 18.64 -1.13
C LEU A 35 -11.25 18.15 -2.41
N GLU A 36 -10.73 16.93 -2.41
CA GLU A 36 -10.13 16.30 -3.57
C GLU A 36 -11.16 16.13 -4.70
N GLN A 37 -12.37 15.66 -4.39
CA GLN A 37 -13.48 15.60 -5.35
C GLN A 37 -13.85 16.97 -5.94
N ILE A 38 -13.85 18.04 -5.13
CA ILE A 38 -14.12 19.41 -5.63
C ILE A 38 -13.00 19.85 -6.58
N VAL A 39 -11.74 19.58 -6.23
CA VAL A 39 -10.60 19.87 -7.09
C VAL A 39 -10.70 19.07 -8.39
N ASP A 40 -10.95 17.76 -8.33
CA ASP A 40 -11.13 16.91 -9.50
C ASP A 40 -12.27 17.38 -10.41
N ALA A 41 -13.42 17.74 -9.84
CA ALA A 41 -14.56 18.26 -10.60
C ALA A 41 -14.24 19.60 -11.27
N THR A 42 -13.50 20.47 -10.57
CA THR A 42 -13.06 21.77 -11.11
C THR A 42 -12.03 21.56 -12.22
N GLU A 43 -11.06 20.67 -12.00
CA GLU A 43 -10.04 20.31 -13.00
C GLU A 43 -10.68 19.65 -14.23
N ALA A 44 -11.69 18.80 -14.06
CA ALA A 44 -12.43 18.19 -15.16
C ALA A 44 -13.24 19.21 -15.97
N LEU A 45 -13.73 20.29 -15.34
CA LEU A 45 -14.36 21.42 -16.04
C LEU A 45 -13.33 22.33 -16.74
N MET A 46 -12.16 22.50 -16.14
CA MET A 46 -11.08 23.36 -16.67
C MET A 46 -10.28 22.68 -17.78
N HIS A 47 -10.15 21.36 -17.74
CA HIS A 47 -9.53 20.60 -18.80
C HIS A 47 -10.54 20.43 -19.93
N ASP A 48 -10.13 20.87 -21.12
CA ASP A 48 -10.81 20.62 -22.38
C ASP A 48 -11.20 19.12 -22.48
N GLN A 49 -12.31 18.78 -23.13
CA GLN A 49 -12.84 17.40 -23.26
C GLN A 49 -11.84 16.39 -23.90
N ASN A 50 -10.63 16.82 -24.23
CA ASN A 50 -9.51 16.05 -24.75
C ASN A 50 -8.44 15.66 -23.70
N SER A 51 -8.60 16.01 -22.42
CA SER A 51 -7.71 15.48 -21.36
C SER A 51 -7.94 13.99 -21.18
N GLN A 52 -7.10 13.17 -21.82
CA GLN A 52 -7.04 11.73 -21.61
C GLN A 52 -6.41 11.45 -20.24
N ARG A 53 -7.12 11.73 -19.14
CA ARG A 53 -6.65 11.41 -17.79
C ARG A 53 -7.24 10.07 -17.33
N ILE A 54 -6.42 9.27 -16.66
CA ILE A 54 -6.87 8.07 -15.93
C ILE A 54 -6.19 7.99 -14.56
N THR A 55 -6.97 7.81 -13.50
CA THR A 55 -6.50 7.57 -12.13
C THR A 55 -6.51 6.07 -11.86
N LEU A 56 -5.33 5.49 -11.68
CA LEU A 56 -5.15 4.07 -11.38
C LEU A 56 -4.78 3.86 -9.91
N ASN A 57 -5.54 3.04 -9.20
CA ASN A 57 -5.16 2.59 -7.87
C ASN A 57 -4.32 1.31 -7.92
N MET A 58 -3.19 1.29 -7.22
CA MET A 58 -2.39 0.07 -7.05
C MET A 58 -1.55 0.12 -5.77
N VAL A 59 -1.24 -1.04 -5.21
CA VAL A 59 -0.36 -1.12 -4.03
C VAL A 59 1.05 -0.59 -4.34
N ASN A 60 1.68 0.06 -3.36
CA ASN A 60 3.00 0.69 -3.51
C ASN A 60 4.07 -0.23 -4.12
N SER A 61 4.08 -1.52 -3.74
CA SER A 61 5.04 -2.48 -4.27
C SER A 61 4.85 -2.75 -5.76
N LEU A 62 3.60 -2.72 -6.26
CA LEU A 62 3.29 -2.90 -7.68
C LEU A 62 3.62 -1.63 -8.48
N ALA A 63 3.29 -0.46 -7.91
CA ALA A 63 3.68 0.83 -8.48
C ALA A 63 5.19 0.91 -8.71
N LEU A 64 5.98 0.55 -7.68
CA LEU A 64 7.43 0.67 -7.72
C LEU A 64 8.09 -0.36 -8.65
N HIS A 65 7.76 -1.64 -8.53
CA HIS A 65 8.51 -2.70 -9.20
C HIS A 65 7.95 -3.08 -10.57
N TRP A 66 6.68 -2.77 -10.86
CA TRP A 66 6.04 -3.17 -12.12
C TRP A 66 5.63 -1.97 -12.97
N TRP A 67 4.93 -0.98 -12.40
CA TRP A 67 4.38 0.14 -13.15
C TRP A 67 5.43 1.16 -13.59
N ILE A 68 6.19 1.74 -12.64
CA ILE A 68 7.19 2.78 -12.92
C ILE A 68 8.17 2.35 -14.02
N PRO A 69 8.74 1.13 -14.00
CA PRO A 69 9.63 0.67 -15.07
C PRO A 69 8.97 0.61 -16.46
N ARG A 70 7.64 0.55 -16.54
CA ARG A 70 6.86 0.45 -17.80
C ARG A 70 6.29 1.80 -18.25
N MET A 71 6.31 2.82 -17.40
CA MET A 71 5.81 4.15 -17.73
C MET A 71 6.41 4.74 -19.02
N PRO A 72 7.74 4.64 -19.28
CA PRO A 72 8.30 5.19 -20.52
C PRO A 72 7.67 4.60 -21.78
N ARG A 73 7.36 3.29 -21.76
CA ARG A 73 6.69 2.62 -22.89
C ARG A 73 5.26 3.12 -23.07
N LEU A 74 4.53 3.31 -21.98
CA LEU A 74 3.17 3.83 -22.04
C LEU A 74 3.14 5.28 -22.54
N GLN A 75 4.03 6.14 -22.02
CA GLN A 75 4.15 7.54 -22.44
C GLN A 75 4.51 7.66 -23.92
N ALA A 76 5.33 6.75 -24.46
CA ALA A 76 5.61 6.71 -25.89
C ALA A 76 4.39 6.26 -26.72
N TYR A 77 3.59 5.33 -26.21
CA TYR A 77 2.39 4.82 -26.89
C TYR A 77 1.20 5.80 -26.85
N ALA A 78 0.99 6.46 -25.71
CA ALA A 78 -0.10 7.39 -25.46
C ALA A 78 0.46 8.69 -24.84
N PRO A 79 1.09 9.57 -25.63
CA PRO A 79 1.79 10.75 -25.11
C PRO A 79 0.89 11.83 -24.52
N GLN A 80 -0.40 11.79 -24.83
CA GLN A 80 -1.43 12.70 -24.29
C GLN A 80 -2.12 12.14 -23.04
N LEU A 81 -1.83 10.88 -22.67
CA LEU A 81 -2.46 10.22 -21.53
C LEU A 81 -1.79 10.68 -20.23
N ASP A 82 -2.54 11.40 -19.39
CA ASP A 82 -2.14 11.70 -18.02
C ASP A 82 -2.55 10.53 -17.10
N VAL A 83 -1.58 9.89 -16.47
CA VAL A 83 -1.86 8.80 -15.53
C VAL A 83 -1.57 9.26 -14.10
N ARG A 84 -2.62 9.34 -13.29
CA ARG A 84 -2.50 9.58 -11.85
C ARG A 84 -2.49 8.26 -11.10
N LEU A 85 -1.69 8.17 -10.04
CA LEU A 85 -1.62 6.99 -9.21
C LEU A 85 -2.26 7.26 -7.85
N SER A 86 -3.12 6.33 -7.45
CA SER A 86 -3.61 6.20 -6.08
C SER A 86 -3.02 4.94 -5.43
N ASN A 87 -2.86 4.95 -4.11
CA ASN A 87 -2.24 3.85 -3.35
C ASN A 87 -3.10 3.39 -2.17
N LEU A 88 -4.42 3.38 -2.37
CA LEU A 88 -5.39 2.89 -1.41
C LEU A 88 -5.16 1.41 -1.11
N SER A 89 -5.42 1.05 0.14
CA SER A 89 -5.27 -0.31 0.65
C SER A 89 -6.50 -0.72 1.46
N GLY A 90 -6.83 -2.00 1.45
CA GLY A 90 -8.05 -2.51 2.10
C GLY A 90 -9.27 -2.33 1.21
N ARG A 91 -10.44 -2.15 1.83
CA ARG A 91 -11.71 -1.88 1.13
C ARG A 91 -11.85 -0.38 0.86
N PHE A 92 -12.27 -0.04 -0.35
CA PHE A 92 -12.52 1.32 -0.80
C PHE A 92 -13.59 1.29 -1.91
N ASN A 93 -14.14 2.45 -2.23
CA ASN A 93 -15.11 2.62 -3.33
C ASN A 93 -14.47 3.50 -4.40
N LEU A 94 -14.43 3.03 -5.66
CA LEU A 94 -13.74 3.71 -6.75
C LEU A 94 -14.28 5.13 -6.99
N GLU A 95 -15.60 5.27 -6.99
CA GLU A 95 -16.29 6.53 -7.29
C GLU A 95 -16.03 7.59 -6.21
N GLN A 96 -16.09 7.20 -4.93
CA GLN A 96 -15.84 8.09 -3.80
C GLN A 96 -14.38 8.54 -3.74
N GLU A 97 -13.46 7.74 -4.25
CA GLU A 97 -12.02 7.99 -4.21
C GLU A 97 -11.48 8.61 -5.51
N GLY A 98 -12.34 8.85 -6.51
CA GLY A 98 -11.92 9.40 -7.81
C GLY A 98 -10.97 8.47 -8.59
N VAL A 99 -11.11 7.16 -8.41
CA VAL A 99 -10.29 6.15 -9.07
C VAL A 99 -11.05 5.56 -10.25
N ASP A 100 -10.45 5.54 -11.44
CA ASP A 100 -11.06 4.98 -12.64
C ASP A 100 -10.90 3.44 -12.72
N ALA A 101 -9.75 2.92 -12.30
CA ALA A 101 -9.49 1.49 -12.24
C ALA A 101 -8.51 1.13 -11.11
N ALA A 102 -8.65 -0.08 -10.55
CA ALA A 102 -7.78 -0.55 -9.48
C ALA A 102 -7.16 -1.92 -9.79
N LEU A 103 -5.85 -2.03 -9.58
CA LEU A 103 -5.12 -3.29 -9.57
C LEU A 103 -5.03 -3.79 -8.13
N VAL A 104 -5.87 -4.76 -7.81
CA VAL A 104 -6.00 -5.34 -6.47
C VAL A 104 -5.61 -6.82 -6.49
N HIS A 105 -5.10 -7.30 -5.36
CA HIS A 105 -4.93 -8.73 -5.11
C HIS A 105 -6.02 -9.18 -4.14
N GLY A 106 -6.69 -10.29 -4.43
CA GLY A 106 -7.77 -10.78 -3.60
C GLY A 106 -8.84 -11.47 -4.43
N ASN A 107 -9.95 -11.79 -3.77
CA ASN A 107 -11.07 -12.46 -4.40
C ASN A 107 -12.03 -11.42 -5.01
N THR A 108 -12.53 -11.70 -6.21
CA THR A 108 -13.57 -10.92 -6.88
C THR A 108 -14.86 -10.82 -6.06
N GLU A 109 -15.11 -11.77 -5.15
CA GLU A 109 -16.23 -11.72 -4.21
C GLU A 109 -16.21 -10.49 -3.28
N GLU A 110 -15.05 -9.84 -3.08
CA GLU A 110 -14.93 -8.61 -2.30
C GLU A 110 -15.31 -7.35 -3.10
N TRP A 111 -15.50 -7.48 -4.41
CA TRP A 111 -15.66 -6.37 -5.37
C TRP A 111 -16.88 -6.56 -6.29
N GLN A 112 -17.98 -7.11 -5.75
CA GLN A 112 -19.17 -7.51 -6.51
C GLN A 112 -19.86 -6.35 -7.25
N ASP A 113 -19.69 -5.11 -6.76
CA ASP A 113 -20.23 -3.90 -7.39
C ASP A 113 -19.40 -3.45 -8.61
N TYR A 114 -18.29 -4.12 -8.90
CA TYR A 114 -17.34 -3.75 -9.94
C TYR A 114 -17.12 -4.86 -10.96
N TYR A 115 -16.82 -4.47 -12.21
CA TYR A 115 -16.26 -5.42 -13.17
C TYR A 115 -14.84 -5.81 -12.74
N CYS A 116 -14.62 -7.12 -12.55
CA CYS A 116 -13.34 -7.66 -12.14
C CYS A 116 -12.80 -8.62 -13.19
N GLU A 117 -11.57 -8.38 -13.65
CA GLU A 117 -10.84 -9.27 -14.54
C GLU A 117 -9.59 -9.84 -13.84
N LYS A 118 -9.43 -11.16 -13.87
CA LYS A 118 -8.24 -11.82 -13.32
C LYS A 118 -7.04 -11.57 -14.23
N LEU A 119 -6.05 -10.84 -13.74
CA LEU A 119 -4.82 -10.54 -14.49
C LEU A 119 -3.75 -11.64 -14.37
N SER A 120 -3.55 -12.17 -13.17
CA SER A 120 -2.53 -13.19 -12.88
C SER A 120 -2.78 -13.82 -11.51
N GLU A 121 -2.08 -14.91 -11.24
CA GLU A 121 -1.86 -15.44 -9.89
C GLU A 121 -0.58 -14.84 -9.31
N ASP A 122 -0.48 -14.80 -7.98
CA ASP A 122 0.72 -14.44 -7.23
C ASP A 122 1.08 -15.51 -6.20
N GLU A 123 2.34 -15.52 -5.77
CA GLU A 123 2.87 -16.49 -4.81
C GLU A 123 3.39 -15.77 -3.55
N LEU A 124 3.02 -16.31 -2.39
CA LEU A 124 3.57 -15.87 -1.11
C LEU A 124 4.82 -16.70 -0.76
N VAL A 125 5.98 -16.06 -0.87
CA VAL A 125 7.28 -16.69 -0.60
C VAL A 125 7.96 -16.10 0.64
N LEU A 126 8.72 -16.94 1.35
CA LEU A 126 9.63 -16.49 2.39
C LEU A 126 10.91 -15.95 1.75
N VAL A 127 11.33 -14.78 2.20
CA VAL A 127 12.59 -14.16 1.79
C VAL A 127 13.39 -13.74 3.02
N CYS A 128 14.72 -13.71 2.87
CA CYS A 128 15.64 -13.14 3.83
C CYS A 128 16.81 -12.50 3.07
N SER A 129 17.64 -11.72 3.77
CA SER A 129 18.86 -11.19 3.17
C SER A 129 19.82 -12.33 2.78
N PRO A 130 20.44 -12.32 1.59
CA PRO A 130 21.43 -13.33 1.21
C PRO A 130 22.62 -13.35 2.18
N ASP A 131 22.98 -12.19 2.75
CA ASP A 131 24.09 -12.06 3.70
C ASP A 131 23.84 -12.76 5.05
N LEU A 132 22.61 -13.22 5.31
CA LEU A 132 22.24 -13.97 6.52
C LEU A 132 22.31 -15.49 6.33
N ILE A 133 22.53 -15.95 5.10
CA ILE A 133 22.62 -17.37 4.76
C ILE A 133 24.07 -17.73 4.44
N ASP A 134 24.57 -18.80 5.05
CA ASP A 134 25.77 -19.45 4.58
C ASP A 134 25.46 -20.30 3.33
N HIS A 135 25.86 -19.79 2.17
CA HIS A 135 25.64 -20.46 0.89
C HIS A 135 26.52 -21.71 0.67
N SER A 136 27.47 -22.00 1.57
CA SER A 136 28.28 -23.22 1.50
C SER A 136 27.54 -24.47 1.99
N ASN A 137 26.41 -24.30 2.69
CA ASN A 137 25.60 -25.37 3.26
C ASN A 137 24.15 -25.31 2.77
N PRO A 138 23.42 -26.45 2.73
CA PRO A 138 21.98 -26.44 2.47
C PRO A 138 21.24 -25.59 3.50
N VAL A 139 20.30 -24.78 3.01
CA VAL A 139 19.52 -23.88 3.85
C VAL A 139 18.57 -24.67 4.75
N ASN A 140 18.76 -24.59 6.07
CA ASN A 140 17.84 -25.15 7.05
C ASN A 140 16.82 -24.10 7.50
N LEU A 141 15.58 -24.25 7.04
CA LEU A 141 14.47 -23.36 7.38
C LEU A 141 14.24 -23.24 8.89
N SER A 142 14.34 -24.33 9.64
CA SER A 142 14.13 -24.31 11.09
C SER A 142 15.15 -23.43 11.81
N ASP A 143 16.39 -23.43 11.34
CA ASP A 143 17.47 -22.64 11.94
C ASP A 143 17.31 -21.16 11.60
N ILE A 144 16.90 -20.82 10.37
CA ILE A 144 16.59 -19.44 9.97
C ILE A 144 15.48 -18.86 10.86
N LEU A 145 14.37 -19.58 10.98
CA LEU A 145 13.18 -19.10 11.72
C LEU A 145 13.43 -18.95 13.23
N LYS A 146 14.44 -19.64 13.79
CA LYS A 146 14.86 -19.50 15.19
C LYS A 146 15.91 -18.40 15.39
N THR A 147 16.78 -18.19 14.40
CA THR A 147 17.93 -17.28 14.49
C THR A 147 17.55 -15.84 14.25
N TYR A 148 16.73 -15.58 13.22
CA TYR A 148 16.45 -14.23 12.76
C TYR A 148 15.07 -13.74 13.18
N PRO A 149 14.89 -12.43 13.45
CA PRO A 149 13.58 -11.87 13.79
C PRO A 149 12.65 -11.93 12.57
N LEU A 150 11.34 -12.09 12.82
CA LEU A 150 10.35 -12.04 11.74
C LEU A 150 10.13 -10.60 11.30
N ILE A 151 10.09 -10.39 9.99
CA ILE A 151 9.58 -9.16 9.38
C ILE A 151 8.13 -9.40 8.95
N GLU A 152 7.20 -8.60 9.46
CA GLU A 152 5.77 -8.75 9.19
C GLU A 152 5.18 -7.49 8.55
N VAL A 153 4.25 -7.68 7.62
CA VAL A 153 3.41 -6.59 7.10
C VAL A 153 2.03 -6.69 7.75
N THR A 154 1.63 -5.68 8.51
CA THR A 154 0.47 -5.77 9.41
C THR A 154 -0.76 -5.00 8.91
N ASN A 155 -0.79 -4.60 7.64
CA ASN A 155 -2.00 -4.02 7.08
C ASN A 155 -3.12 -5.06 6.96
N GLU A 156 -4.37 -4.61 6.86
CA GLU A 156 -5.55 -5.48 6.86
C GLU A 156 -5.49 -6.62 5.83
N ARG A 157 -4.86 -6.38 4.67
CA ARG A 157 -4.76 -7.38 3.59
C ARG A 157 -3.66 -8.41 3.81
N ARG A 158 -2.63 -8.09 4.60
CA ARG A 158 -1.43 -8.93 4.77
C ARG A 158 -1.21 -9.44 6.20
N LYS A 159 -2.06 -9.05 7.15
CA LYS A 159 -1.97 -9.44 8.57
C LYS A 159 -1.97 -10.96 8.82
N HIS A 160 -2.37 -11.77 7.84
CA HIS A 160 -2.41 -13.23 7.92
C HIS A 160 -1.32 -13.93 7.09
N ASP A 161 -0.45 -13.21 6.38
CA ASP A 161 0.55 -13.80 5.47
C ASP A 161 1.42 -14.86 6.15
N TRP A 162 1.96 -14.56 7.34
CA TRP A 162 2.78 -15.52 8.08
C TRP A 162 2.02 -16.79 8.45
N GLN A 163 0.72 -16.68 8.74
CA GLN A 163 -0.11 -17.85 9.03
C GLN A 163 -0.33 -18.66 7.76
N VAL A 164 -0.75 -18.00 6.68
CA VAL A 164 -0.98 -18.62 5.36
C VAL A 164 0.27 -19.35 4.87
N TRP A 165 1.44 -18.71 4.95
CA TRP A 165 2.70 -19.31 4.54
C TRP A 165 3.11 -20.48 5.46
N SER A 166 2.97 -20.35 6.78
CA SER A 166 3.35 -21.41 7.73
C SER A 166 2.48 -22.66 7.54
N ASP A 167 1.17 -22.48 7.33
CA ASP A 167 0.22 -23.56 7.09
C ASP A 167 0.51 -24.27 5.76
N ALA A 168 0.84 -23.53 4.70
CA ALA A 168 1.17 -24.09 3.39
C ALA A 168 2.44 -24.97 3.41
N ILE A 169 3.43 -24.63 4.24
CA ILE A 169 4.70 -25.36 4.36
C ILE A 169 4.67 -26.41 5.50
N GLY A 170 3.58 -26.46 6.29
CA GLY A 170 3.44 -27.40 7.39
C GLY A 170 4.38 -27.11 8.57
N VAL A 171 4.78 -25.85 8.76
CA VAL A 171 5.63 -25.42 9.88
C VAL A 171 4.82 -24.62 10.89
N ALA A 172 5.20 -24.68 12.17
CA ALA A 172 4.60 -23.82 13.17
C ALA A 172 5.01 -22.37 12.93
N ARG A 173 4.06 -21.43 13.03
CA ARG A 173 4.37 -19.99 12.98
C ARG A 173 5.47 -19.68 14.01
N PRO A 174 6.58 -19.03 13.61
CA PRO A 174 7.67 -18.78 14.54
C PRO A 174 7.22 -17.85 15.67
N LYS A 175 7.43 -18.29 16.92
CA LYS A 175 7.11 -17.52 18.12
C LYS A 175 8.26 -16.59 18.46
N ASN A 176 8.54 -15.64 17.58
CA ASN A 176 9.67 -14.74 17.78
C ASN A 176 9.33 -13.68 18.82
N LYS A 177 10.27 -13.41 19.74
CA LYS A 177 9.99 -12.54 20.91
C LYS A 177 9.81 -11.06 20.54
N LYS A 178 10.25 -10.62 19.35
CA LYS A 178 10.15 -9.23 18.86
C LYS A 178 10.08 -9.17 17.32
N PRO A 179 8.90 -9.33 16.69
CA PRO A 179 8.77 -9.11 15.25
C PRO A 179 9.01 -7.64 14.89
N ILE A 180 9.59 -7.41 13.71
CA ILE A 180 9.72 -6.09 13.10
C ILE A 180 8.51 -5.91 12.18
N THR A 181 7.65 -4.94 12.47
CA THR A 181 6.39 -4.77 11.75
C THR A 181 6.39 -3.52 10.88
N PHE A 182 5.77 -3.63 9.72
CA PHE A 182 5.59 -2.53 8.77
C PHE A 182 4.17 -2.48 8.24
N ASN A 183 3.72 -1.30 7.82
CA ASN A 183 2.40 -1.16 7.20
C ASN A 183 2.44 -1.44 5.68
N MET A 184 3.62 -1.33 5.06
CA MET A 184 3.80 -1.50 3.62
C MET A 184 4.88 -2.53 3.31
N SER A 185 4.62 -3.37 2.31
CA SER A 185 5.53 -4.44 1.88
C SER A 185 6.89 -3.93 1.42
N ILE A 186 6.93 -2.74 0.82
CA ILE A 186 8.21 -2.13 0.40
C ILE A 186 9.12 -1.84 1.60
N GLN A 187 8.57 -1.47 2.76
CA GLN A 187 9.35 -1.22 3.97
C GLN A 187 9.91 -2.54 4.53
N ALA A 188 9.10 -3.60 4.52
CA ALA A 188 9.53 -4.95 4.90
C ALA A 188 10.68 -5.44 4.01
N VAL A 189 10.54 -5.31 2.68
CA VAL A 189 11.60 -5.67 1.72
C VAL A 189 12.88 -4.85 1.97
N GLN A 190 12.77 -3.54 2.21
CA GLN A 190 13.93 -2.71 2.53
C GLN A 190 14.60 -3.14 3.85
N ALA A 191 13.82 -3.51 4.87
CA ALA A 191 14.37 -4.05 6.13
C ALA A 191 15.11 -5.38 5.90
N THR A 192 14.56 -6.28 5.10
CA THR A 192 15.22 -7.53 4.68
C THR A 192 16.54 -7.25 3.98
N THR A 193 16.57 -6.34 2.99
CA THR A 193 17.81 -5.96 2.29
C THR A 193 18.85 -5.34 3.23
N ARG A 194 18.41 -4.76 4.36
CA ARG A 194 19.29 -4.19 5.41
C ARG A 194 19.70 -5.20 6.49
N ARG A 195 19.51 -6.51 6.26
CA ARG A 195 19.92 -7.60 7.16
C ARG A 195 19.19 -7.58 8.51
N LEU A 196 17.98 -7.03 8.53
CA LEU A 196 17.16 -7.01 9.74
C LEU A 196 16.36 -8.29 9.93
N GLY A 197 16.37 -9.22 8.96
CA GLY A 197 15.65 -10.49 8.95
C GLY A 197 15.63 -11.09 7.55
#